data_AF-A0AAE1HND1-F1
#
_entry.id   AF-A0AAE1HND1-F1
#
_cell.length_a   1.000
_cell.length_b   1.000
_cell.length_c   1.000
_cell.angle_alpha   90.00
_cell.angle_beta   90.00
_cell.angle_gamma   90.00
#
_symmetry.space_group_name_H-M   'P 1'
#
loop_
_entity.id
_entity.type
_entity.pdbx_description
1 polymer ?
#
loop_
_entity_poly.entity_id
_entity_poly.type
_entity_poly.pdbx_seq_one_letter_code
_entity_poly.pdbx_strand_id
1 'polypeptide(L)'
;MGALFGKQKPKSRVTDHDRAVLQLKQQRDKLKLYQKRIQGTLDKDTELARKLLRDGKKDRARLILRKKKYQEQLLITTDNQLETLEKLTQDLEFASIEAQVINGLKVGNEALKKANAIFSIDEIERIMDETREGVEKQQEIDEMLSGVLSDQDEEDVLSELDEIIKEQKKETEPSPVVLDEEMDELPDEKMDDLPDVPDEEPQDSSAAKKAKIKQPKEKIAVAAS
;
A
#
# COMPACT_ATOMS: atom_id res chain seq x y z
N MET A 1 8.11 -60.60 -7.09
CA MET A 1 7.50 -59.52 -6.28
C MET A 1 8.62 -58.63 -5.78
N GLY A 2 8.71 -57.37 -6.23
CA GLY A 2 9.79 -56.51 -5.77
C GLY A 2 9.81 -55.15 -6.47
N ALA A 3 8.89 -54.27 -6.08
CA ALA A 3 8.97 -52.83 -6.38
C ALA A 3 8.06 -52.07 -5.40
N LEU A 4 8.45 -52.01 -4.12
CA LEU A 4 7.73 -51.27 -3.08
C LEU A 4 8.71 -50.44 -2.26
N PHE A 5 9.49 -49.56 -2.89
CA PHE A 5 10.15 -48.47 -2.17
C PHE A 5 10.32 -47.28 -3.13
N GLY A 6 9.19 -46.63 -3.44
CA GLY A 6 9.18 -45.30 -4.04
C GLY A 6 9.68 -44.30 -3.00
N LYS A 7 10.98 -43.97 -3.04
CA LYS A 7 11.56 -42.86 -2.28
C LYS A 7 10.74 -41.59 -2.55
N GLN A 8 10.02 -41.12 -1.54
CA GLN A 8 9.42 -39.78 -1.52
C GLN A 8 10.56 -38.77 -1.74
N LYS A 9 10.52 -38.07 -2.88
CA LYS A 9 11.53 -37.04 -3.19
C LYS A 9 11.42 -35.94 -2.13
N PRO A 10 12.54 -35.45 -1.57
CA PRO A 10 12.50 -34.34 -0.63
C PRO A 10 11.87 -33.13 -1.31
N LYS A 11 10.89 -32.49 -0.66
CA LYS A 11 10.32 -31.20 -1.12
C LYS A 11 11.48 -30.21 -1.24
N SER A 12 11.84 -29.85 -2.47
CA SER A 12 12.92 -28.90 -2.73
C SER A 12 12.56 -27.56 -2.10
N ARG A 13 13.55 -26.88 -1.48
CA ARG A 13 13.43 -25.49 -1.01
C ARG A 13 13.08 -24.49 -2.12
N VAL A 14 13.26 -24.92 -3.38
CA VAL A 14 12.93 -24.15 -4.58
C VAL A 14 11.44 -24.29 -4.86
N THR A 15 10.73 -23.17 -4.83
CA THR A 15 9.32 -23.10 -5.20
C THR A 15 9.15 -23.15 -6.72
N ASP A 16 7.96 -23.50 -7.21
CA ASP A 16 7.69 -23.44 -8.65
C ASP A 16 7.78 -22.02 -9.21
N HIS A 17 7.53 -21.02 -8.35
CA HIS A 17 7.78 -19.61 -8.62
C HIS A 17 9.25 -19.33 -8.93
N ASP A 18 10.17 -19.76 -8.07
CA ASP A 18 11.61 -19.58 -8.27
C ASP A 18 12.10 -20.24 -9.57
N ARG A 19 11.52 -21.39 -9.93
CA ARG A 19 11.82 -22.07 -11.20
C ARG A 19 11.36 -21.24 -12.40
N ALA A 20 10.18 -20.63 -12.32
CA ALA A 20 9.67 -19.75 -13.37
C ALA A 20 10.55 -18.50 -13.53
N VAL A 21 10.91 -17.83 -12.43
CA VAL A 21 11.85 -16.70 -12.43
C VAL A 21 13.17 -17.09 -13.10
N LEU A 22 13.73 -18.24 -12.72
CA LEU A 22 14.98 -18.73 -13.28
C LEU A 22 14.88 -18.96 -14.80
N GLN A 23 13.79 -19.57 -15.26
CA GLN A 23 13.57 -19.82 -16.69
C GLN A 23 13.47 -18.51 -17.48
N LEU A 24 12.74 -17.53 -16.97
CA LEU A 24 12.63 -16.20 -17.59
C LEU A 24 13.99 -15.50 -17.65
N LYS A 25 14.76 -15.53 -16.55
CA LYS A 25 16.12 -14.94 -16.50
C LYS A 25 17.07 -15.64 -17.48
N GLN A 26 17.03 -16.97 -17.57
CA GLN A 26 17.81 -17.73 -18.55
C GLN A 26 17.45 -17.38 -20.00
N GLN A 27 16.16 -17.21 -20.30
CA GLN A 27 15.70 -16.80 -21.63
C GLN A 27 16.18 -15.39 -21.97
N ARG A 28 16.05 -14.44 -21.03
CA ARG A 28 16.57 -13.08 -21.16
C ARG A 28 18.07 -13.08 -21.48
N ASP A 29 18.86 -13.86 -20.75
CA ASP A 29 20.31 -13.90 -20.96
C ASP A 29 20.67 -14.52 -22.33
N LYS A 30 19.92 -15.53 -22.79
CA LYS A 30 20.06 -16.08 -24.15
C LYS A 30 19.73 -15.05 -25.22
N LEU A 31 18.68 -14.25 -25.04
CA LEU A 31 18.33 -13.18 -25.98
C LEU A 31 19.41 -12.08 -26.00
N LYS A 32 19.97 -11.69 -24.84
CA LYS A 32 21.09 -10.73 -24.78
C LYS A 32 22.33 -11.25 -25.53
N LEU A 33 22.64 -12.54 -25.38
CA LEU A 33 23.73 -13.16 -26.14
C LEU A 33 23.44 -13.17 -27.65
N TYR A 34 22.20 -13.46 -28.04
CA TYR A 34 21.77 -13.45 -29.43
C TYR A 34 21.85 -12.06 -30.05
N GLN A 35 21.40 -11.03 -29.34
CA GLN A 35 21.49 -9.62 -29.73
C GLN A 35 22.95 -9.23 -30.00
N LYS A 36 23.87 -9.53 -29.06
CA LYS A 36 25.31 -9.27 -29.22
C LYS A 36 25.90 -9.99 -30.44
N ARG A 37 25.44 -11.21 -30.71
CA ARG A 37 25.87 -11.99 -31.90
C ARG A 37 25.39 -11.36 -33.19
N ILE A 38 24.12 -10.94 -33.25
CA ILE A 38 23.56 -10.26 -34.43
C ILE A 38 24.29 -8.96 -34.69
N GLN A 39 24.57 -8.17 -33.66
CA GLN A 39 25.25 -6.89 -33.80
C GLN A 39 26.65 -7.06 -34.42
N GLY A 40 27.42 -8.04 -33.94
CA GLY A 40 28.70 -8.39 -34.56
C GLY A 40 28.58 -8.92 -36.01
N THR A 41 27.44 -9.52 -36.39
CA THR A 41 27.20 -9.88 -37.80
C THR A 41 26.79 -8.70 -38.67
N LEU A 42 26.03 -7.74 -38.12
CA LEU A 42 25.67 -6.51 -38.81
C LEU A 42 26.92 -5.69 -39.15
N ASP A 43 27.87 -5.57 -38.24
CA ASP A 43 29.14 -4.87 -38.47
C ASP A 43 29.91 -5.54 -39.62
N LYS A 44 30.04 -6.87 -39.60
CA LYS A 44 30.68 -7.64 -40.68
C LYS A 44 29.98 -7.48 -42.02
N ASP A 45 28.65 -7.52 -42.03
CA ASP A 45 27.86 -7.35 -43.25
C ASP A 45 28.00 -5.91 -43.80
N THR A 46 28.17 -4.89 -42.94
CA THR A 46 28.46 -3.52 -43.39
C THR A 46 29.83 -3.39 -44.04
N GLU A 47 30.86 -4.01 -43.46
CA GLU A 47 32.20 -4.03 -44.04
C GLU A 47 32.23 -4.79 -45.37
N LEU A 48 31.55 -5.94 -45.44
CA LEU A 48 31.40 -6.71 -46.67
C LEU A 48 30.67 -5.91 -47.76
N ALA A 49 29.59 -5.21 -47.41
CA ALA A 49 28.89 -4.34 -48.35
C ALA A 49 29.81 -3.21 -48.86
N ARG A 50 30.60 -2.58 -47.98
CA ARG A 50 31.60 -1.57 -48.37
C ARG A 50 32.67 -2.13 -49.30
N LYS A 51 33.19 -3.34 -49.04
CA LYS A 51 34.17 -4.02 -49.91
C LYS A 51 33.57 -4.32 -51.29
N LEU A 52 32.37 -4.89 -51.36
CA LEU A 52 31.68 -5.21 -52.62
C LEU A 52 31.37 -3.97 -53.47
N LEU A 53 31.11 -2.83 -52.83
CA LEU A 53 30.93 -1.55 -53.53
C LEU A 53 32.23 -1.05 -54.16
N ARG A 54 33.38 -1.20 -53.48
CA ARG A 54 34.70 -0.86 -54.03
C ARG A 54 35.05 -1.75 -55.22
N ASP A 55 34.69 -3.03 -55.15
CA ASP A 55 34.90 -4.00 -56.23
C ASP A 55 33.93 -3.84 -57.42
N GLY A 56 33.04 -2.83 -57.40
CA GLY A 56 32.05 -2.59 -58.46
C GLY A 56 30.88 -3.58 -58.52
N LYS A 57 30.79 -4.53 -57.57
CA LYS A 57 29.76 -5.60 -57.55
C LYS A 57 28.46 -5.14 -56.89
N LYS A 58 27.76 -4.19 -57.53
CA LYS A 58 26.56 -3.53 -57.00
C LYS A 58 25.41 -4.49 -56.62
N ASP A 59 25.14 -5.51 -57.42
CA ASP A 59 24.03 -6.45 -57.16
C ASP A 59 24.27 -7.29 -55.90
N ARG A 60 25.52 -7.74 -55.68
CA ARG A 60 25.91 -8.45 -54.46
C ARG A 60 25.87 -7.54 -53.24
N ALA A 61 26.31 -6.28 -53.37
CA ALA A 61 26.21 -5.31 -52.28
C ALA A 61 24.75 -5.06 -51.88
N ARG A 62 23.83 -4.94 -52.86
CA ARG A 62 22.39 -4.79 -52.60
C ARG A 62 21.80 -5.99 -51.86
N LEU A 63 22.22 -7.21 -52.19
CA LEU A 63 21.79 -8.43 -51.48
C LEU A 63 22.21 -8.39 -50.00
N ILE A 64 23.47 -8.05 -49.72
CA ILE A 64 23.98 -7.95 -48.34
C ILE A 64 23.25 -6.86 -47.56
N LEU A 65 22.98 -5.70 -48.17
CA LEU A 65 22.22 -4.63 -47.50
C LEU A 65 20.77 -5.05 -47.20
N ARG A 66 20.12 -5.85 -48.06
CA ARG A 66 18.81 -6.43 -47.75
C ARG A 66 18.86 -7.40 -46.57
N LYS A 67 19.88 -8.27 -46.54
CA LYS A 67 20.13 -9.18 -45.41
C LYS A 67 20.34 -8.40 -44.11
N LYS A 68 21.15 -7.33 -44.16
CA LYS A 68 21.38 -6.43 -43.03
C LYS A 68 20.06 -5.84 -42.51
N LYS A 69 19.23 -5.29 -43.40
CA LYS A 69 17.94 -4.69 -43.01
C LYS A 69 16.99 -5.69 -42.35
N TYR A 70 16.96 -6.93 -42.83
CA TYR A 70 16.19 -8.01 -42.20
C TYR A 70 16.71 -8.33 -40.79
N GLN A 71 18.04 -8.38 -40.60
CA GLN A 71 18.65 -8.60 -39.28
C GLN A 71 18.41 -7.43 -38.33
N GLU A 72 18.38 -6.19 -38.81
CA GLU A 72 18.00 -5.01 -38.02
C GLU A 72 16.54 -5.11 -37.54
N GLN A 73 15.61 -5.52 -38.39
CA GLN A 73 14.22 -5.77 -38.00
C GLN A 73 14.09 -6.89 -36.95
N LEU A 74 14.88 -7.95 -37.11
CA LEU A 74 14.93 -9.04 -36.14
C LEU A 74 15.48 -8.58 -34.80
N LEU A 75 16.47 -7.68 -34.79
CA LEU A 75 17.03 -7.08 -33.59
C LEU A 75 15.98 -6.24 -32.85
N ILE A 76 15.24 -5.38 -33.56
CA ILE A 76 14.12 -4.60 -32.99
C ILE A 76 13.07 -5.53 -32.37
N THR A 77 12.71 -6.62 -33.07
CA THR A 77 11.74 -7.59 -32.55
C THR A 77 12.26 -8.28 -31.29
N THR A 78 13.56 -8.59 -31.26
CA THR A 78 14.22 -9.21 -30.10
C THR A 78 14.27 -8.25 -28.91
N ASP A 79 14.52 -6.96 -29.14
CA ASP A 79 14.55 -5.93 -28.11
C ASP A 79 13.15 -5.79 -27.47
N ASN A 80 12.09 -5.75 -28.27
CA ASN A 80 10.71 -5.75 -27.77
C ASN A 80 10.38 -7.01 -26.94
N GLN A 81 10.85 -8.18 -27.37
CA GLN A 81 10.69 -9.42 -26.60
C GLN A 81 11.45 -9.39 -25.28
N LEU A 82 12.64 -8.78 -25.27
CA LEU A 82 13.46 -8.62 -24.08
C LEU A 82 12.79 -7.68 -23.07
N GLU A 83 12.26 -6.55 -23.52
CA GLU A 83 11.45 -5.66 -22.67
C GLU A 83 10.24 -6.38 -22.08
N THR A 84 9.55 -7.19 -22.89
CA THR A 84 8.40 -7.99 -22.45
C THR A 84 8.81 -9.00 -21.37
N LEU A 85 9.94 -9.68 -21.54
CA LEU A 85 10.46 -10.62 -20.54
C LEU A 85 10.90 -9.92 -19.25
N GLU A 86 11.48 -8.73 -19.34
CA GLU A 86 11.86 -7.95 -18.16
C GLU A 86 10.63 -7.49 -17.37
N LYS A 87 9.59 -7.01 -18.05
CA LYS A 87 8.28 -6.71 -17.42
C LYS A 87 7.66 -7.94 -16.75
N LEU A 88 7.57 -9.06 -17.47
CA LEU A 88 7.03 -10.31 -16.92
C LEU A 88 7.81 -10.81 -15.70
N THR A 89 9.13 -10.61 -15.68
CA THR A 89 9.95 -10.98 -14.52
C THR A 89 9.63 -10.09 -13.32
N GLN A 90 9.49 -8.78 -13.52
CA GLN A 90 9.11 -7.83 -12.47
C GLN A 90 7.70 -8.11 -11.94
N ASP A 91 6.73 -8.32 -12.83
CA ASP A 91 5.34 -8.64 -12.47
C ASP A 91 5.27 -9.91 -11.62
N LEU A 92 6.07 -10.91 -11.98
CA LEU A 92 6.13 -12.17 -11.24
C LEU A 92 6.78 -11.96 -9.87
N GLU A 93 7.90 -11.24 -9.78
CA GLU A 93 8.52 -10.88 -8.49
C GLU A 93 7.55 -10.09 -7.59
N PHE A 94 6.78 -9.15 -8.16
CA PHE A 94 5.74 -8.41 -7.44
C PHE A 94 4.61 -9.33 -6.95
N ALA A 95 4.12 -10.25 -7.80
CA ALA A 95 3.08 -11.21 -7.41
C ALA A 95 3.52 -12.11 -6.24
N SER A 96 4.82 -12.42 -6.11
CA SER A 96 5.33 -13.13 -4.93
C SER A 96 5.22 -12.31 -3.65
N ILE A 97 5.52 -11.00 -3.73
CA ILE A 97 5.37 -10.08 -2.60
C ILE A 97 3.89 -9.94 -2.24
N GLU A 98 3.01 -9.78 -3.23
CA GLU A 98 1.56 -9.70 -3.02
C GLU A 98 1.03 -10.97 -2.34
N ALA A 99 1.48 -12.16 -2.76
CA ALA A 99 1.14 -13.41 -2.10
C ALA A 99 1.63 -13.46 -0.64
N GLN A 100 2.81 -12.93 -0.34
CA GLN A 100 3.32 -12.82 1.03
C GLN A 100 2.47 -11.86 1.88
N VAL A 101 2.08 -10.71 1.33
CA VAL A 101 1.20 -9.74 2.01
C VAL A 101 -0.15 -10.37 2.34
N ILE A 102 -0.77 -11.06 1.38
CA ILE A 102 -2.06 -11.76 1.59
C ILE A 102 -1.92 -12.82 2.68
N ASN A 103 -0.83 -13.59 2.70
CA ASN A 103 -0.59 -14.57 3.75
C ASN A 103 -0.37 -13.90 5.11
N GLY A 104 0.34 -12.77 5.17
CA GLY A 104 0.50 -11.97 6.38
C GLY A 104 -0.84 -11.46 6.92
N LEU A 105 -1.71 -10.95 6.04
CA LEU A 105 -3.06 -10.51 6.40
C LEU A 105 -3.92 -11.67 6.93
N LYS A 106 -3.80 -12.87 6.35
CA LYS A 106 -4.51 -14.06 6.86
C LYS A 106 -4.06 -14.42 8.28
N VAL A 107 -2.75 -14.45 8.53
CA VAL A 107 -2.20 -14.72 9.87
C VAL A 107 -2.63 -13.64 10.86
N GLY A 108 -2.58 -12.36 10.46
CA GLY A 108 -3.08 -11.25 11.26
C GLY A 108 -4.57 -11.38 11.59
N ASN A 109 -5.40 -11.75 10.62
CA ASN A 109 -6.83 -11.99 10.84
C ASN A 109 -7.09 -13.17 11.79
N GLU A 110 -6.33 -14.26 11.66
CA GLU A 110 -6.40 -15.39 12.59
C GLU A 110 -5.97 -14.99 14.01
N ALA A 111 -4.93 -14.17 14.15
CA ALA A 111 -4.49 -13.64 15.44
C ALA A 111 -5.55 -12.73 16.06
N LEU A 112 -6.15 -11.83 15.27
CA LEU A 112 -7.27 -10.99 15.71
C LEU A 112 -8.47 -11.83 16.15
N LYS A 113 -8.83 -12.88 15.40
CA LYS A 113 -9.90 -13.80 15.81
C LYS A 113 -9.60 -14.50 17.13
N LYS A 114 -8.36 -14.91 17.37
CA LYS A 114 -7.94 -15.51 18.64
C LYS A 114 -7.98 -14.50 19.77
N ALA A 115 -7.50 -13.27 19.55
CA ALA A 115 -7.59 -12.19 20.53
C ALA A 115 -9.05 -11.88 20.89
N ASN A 116 -9.92 -11.73 19.89
CA ASN A 116 -11.35 -11.52 20.09
C ASN A 116 -12.06 -12.72 20.74
N ALA A 117 -11.50 -13.93 20.66
CA ALA A 117 -12.03 -15.09 21.38
C ALA A 117 -11.55 -15.14 22.84
N ILE A 118 -10.37 -14.59 23.13
CA ILE A 118 -9.83 -14.47 24.49
C ILE A 118 -10.54 -13.36 25.26
N PHE A 119 -10.83 -12.23 24.62
CA PHE A 119 -11.83 -11.27 25.10
C PHE A 119 -13.21 -11.88 24.90
N SER A 120 -13.54 -12.88 25.73
CA SER A 120 -14.78 -13.64 25.62
C SER A 120 -15.99 -12.70 25.58
N ILE A 121 -16.96 -13.01 24.72
CA ILE A 121 -18.24 -12.32 24.67
C ILE A 121 -18.84 -12.22 26.08
N ASP A 122 -18.65 -13.26 26.90
CA ASP A 122 -19.05 -13.31 28.30
C ASP A 122 -18.42 -12.21 29.17
N GLU A 123 -17.16 -11.83 28.95
CA GLU A 123 -16.51 -10.75 29.70
C GLU A 123 -16.98 -9.37 29.21
N ILE A 124 -17.25 -9.24 27.91
CA ILE A 124 -17.86 -8.02 27.35
C ILE A 124 -19.31 -7.86 27.85
N GLU A 125 -20.08 -8.95 27.91
CA GLU A 125 -21.45 -8.98 28.45
C GLU A 125 -21.45 -8.65 29.94
N ARG A 126 -20.54 -9.24 30.74
CA ARG A 126 -20.38 -8.88 32.16
C ARG A 126 -20.04 -7.42 32.37
N ILE A 127 -19.10 -6.86 31.60
CA ILE A 127 -18.74 -5.44 31.70
C ILE A 127 -19.92 -4.55 31.30
N MET A 128 -20.71 -4.93 30.29
CA MET A 128 -21.93 -4.21 29.92
C MET A 128 -22.99 -4.28 31.02
N ASP A 129 -23.20 -5.45 31.63
CA ASP A 129 -24.17 -5.64 32.70
C ASP A 129 -23.75 -4.87 33.98
N GLU A 130 -22.47 -4.94 34.37
CA GLU A 130 -21.92 -4.17 35.50
C GLU A 130 -22.01 -2.65 35.25
N THR A 131 -21.75 -2.20 34.01
CA THR A 131 -21.89 -0.79 33.63
C THR A 131 -23.36 -0.36 33.71
N ARG A 132 -24.28 -1.20 33.25
CA ARG A 132 -25.72 -0.93 33.30
C ARG A 132 -26.22 -0.88 34.74
N GLU A 133 -25.81 -1.81 35.59
CA GLU A 133 -26.14 -1.80 37.02
C GLU A 133 -25.57 -0.56 37.71
N GLY A 134 -24.35 -0.14 37.36
CA GLY A 134 -23.76 1.11 37.87
C GLY A 134 -24.54 2.36 37.47
N VAL A 135 -25.02 2.43 36.22
CA VAL A 135 -25.88 3.51 35.73
C VAL A 135 -27.23 3.50 36.43
N GLU A 136 -27.86 2.34 36.60
CA GLU A 136 -29.14 2.20 37.31
C GLU A 136 -29.00 2.60 38.80
N LYS A 137 -27.91 2.21 39.46
CA LYS A 137 -27.59 2.67 40.83
C LYS A 137 -27.38 4.18 40.91
N GLN A 138 -26.68 4.77 39.94
CA GLN A 138 -26.50 6.21 39.91
C GLN A 138 -27.85 6.91 39.75
N GLN A 139 -28.73 6.40 38.88
CA GLN A 139 -30.07 6.93 38.70
C GLN A 139 -30.94 6.77 39.96
N GLU A 140 -30.84 5.64 40.67
CA GLU A 140 -31.52 5.45 41.95
C GLU A 140 -30.99 6.41 43.02
N ILE A 141 -29.68 6.64 43.07
CA ILE A 141 -29.07 7.65 43.96
C ILE A 141 -29.57 9.05 43.59
N ASP A 142 -29.60 9.40 42.31
CA ASP A 142 -30.08 10.69 41.83
C ASP A 142 -31.58 10.87 42.14
N GLU A 143 -32.41 9.82 42.01
CA GLU A 143 -33.83 9.82 42.35
C GLU A 143 -34.07 9.92 43.87
N MET A 144 -33.28 9.22 44.68
CA MET A 144 -33.33 9.34 46.14
C MET A 144 -32.87 10.72 46.62
N LEU A 145 -31.82 11.29 46.02
CA LEU A 145 -31.33 12.62 46.38
C LEU A 145 -32.32 13.71 45.96
N SER A 146 -32.88 13.63 44.74
CA SER A 146 -33.89 14.58 44.26
C SER A 146 -35.24 14.50 44.98
N GLY A 147 -35.59 13.35 45.57
CA GLY A 147 -36.83 13.17 46.33
C GLY A 147 -36.75 13.58 47.82
N VAL A 148 -35.54 13.83 48.35
CA VAL A 148 -35.31 14.07 49.79
C VAL A 148 -35.03 15.53 50.11
N LEU A 149 -34.50 16.31 49.15
CA LEU A 149 -34.20 17.73 49.33
C LEU A 149 -35.47 18.57 49.14
N SER A 150 -35.71 19.53 50.03
CA SER A 150 -36.76 20.53 49.83
C SER A 150 -36.26 21.68 48.95
N ASP A 151 -37.16 22.44 48.32
CA ASP A 151 -36.79 23.61 47.49
C ASP A 151 -35.89 24.62 48.25
N GLN A 152 -35.99 24.68 49.58
CA GLN A 152 -35.12 25.50 50.43
C GLN A 152 -33.72 24.91 50.62
N ASP A 153 -33.61 23.59 50.76
CA ASP A 153 -32.31 22.91 50.87
C ASP A 153 -31.54 22.99 49.54
N GLU A 154 -32.25 22.97 48.41
CA GLU A 154 -31.64 23.18 47.09
C GLU A 154 -31.09 24.61 46.91
N GLU A 155 -31.81 25.63 47.40
CA GLU A 155 -31.37 27.03 47.36
C GLU A 155 -30.12 27.25 48.24
N ASP A 156 -30.08 26.63 49.43
CA ASP A 156 -28.92 26.64 50.32
C ASP A 156 -27.70 25.96 49.66
N VAL A 157 -27.87 24.79 49.06
CA VAL A 157 -26.79 24.07 48.34
C VAL A 157 -26.28 24.88 47.14
N LEU A 158 -27.16 25.53 46.38
CA LEU A 158 -26.76 26.41 45.28
C LEU A 158 -25.97 27.63 45.77
N SER A 159 -26.35 28.19 46.92
CA SER A 159 -25.62 29.29 47.53
C SER A 159 -24.21 28.89 47.98
N GLU A 160 -24.06 27.72 48.61
CA GLU A 160 -22.76 27.17 49.00
C GLU A 160 -21.88 26.86 47.77
N LEU A 161 -22.47 26.31 46.71
CA LEU A 161 -21.76 26.05 45.44
C LEU A 161 -21.24 27.35 44.82
N ASP A 162 -22.06 28.41 44.82
CA ASP A 162 -21.68 29.74 44.32
C ASP A 162 -20.56 30.38 45.15
N GLU A 163 -20.51 30.12 46.46
CA GLU A 163 -19.41 30.55 47.34
C GLU A 163 -18.11 29.84 47.02
N ILE A 164 -18.14 28.51 46.85
CA ILE A 164 -16.96 27.71 46.45
C ILE A 164 -16.43 28.15 45.09
N ILE A 165 -17.31 28.45 44.12
CA ILE A 165 -16.91 28.96 42.80
C ILE A 165 -16.25 30.35 42.92
N LYS A 166 -16.75 31.23 43.82
CA LYS A 166 -16.15 32.55 44.08
C LYS A 166 -14.79 32.42 44.78
N GLU A 167 -14.62 31.45 45.69
CA GLU A 167 -13.35 31.15 46.34
C GLU A 167 -12.30 30.63 45.35
N GLN A 168 -12.65 29.67 44.49
CA GLN A 168 -11.76 29.21 43.41
C GLN A 168 -11.36 30.35 42.46
N LYS A 169 -12.31 31.23 42.10
CA LYS A 169 -12.00 32.40 41.26
C LYS A 169 -11.07 33.40 41.94
N LYS A 170 -11.17 33.58 43.26
CA LYS A 170 -10.23 34.40 44.06
C LYS A 170 -8.82 33.82 44.11
N GLU A 171 -8.68 32.49 44.12
CA GLU A 171 -7.36 31.82 44.04
C GLU A 171 -6.71 31.94 42.64
N THR A 172 -7.49 32.25 41.60
CA THR A 172 -6.99 32.37 40.22
C THR A 172 -6.66 33.81 39.79
N GLU A 173 -6.81 34.81 40.67
CA GLU A 173 -6.33 36.18 40.40
C GLU A 173 -4.95 36.42 41.04
N PRO A 174 -3.84 36.41 40.27
CA PRO A 174 -2.53 36.70 40.81
C PRO A 174 -2.36 38.21 41.08
N SER A 175 -2.04 38.55 42.33
CA SER A 175 -1.47 39.85 42.70
C SER A 175 -0.13 40.10 41.98
N PRO A 176 0.22 41.37 41.67
CA PRO A 176 1.29 41.71 40.74
C PRO A 176 2.65 41.52 41.38
N VAL A 177 3.48 40.63 40.82
CA VAL A 177 4.89 40.49 41.21
C VAL A 177 5.77 41.25 40.23
N VAL A 178 6.53 42.14 40.84
CA VAL A 178 7.51 43.09 40.31
C VAL A 178 8.52 42.43 39.38
N LEU A 179 8.77 43.08 38.24
CA LEU A 179 9.86 42.80 37.31
C LEU A 179 11.20 43.16 37.95
N ASP A 180 12.14 42.22 37.98
CA ASP A 180 13.58 42.48 37.79
C ASP A 180 14.31 41.12 37.66
N GLU A 181 15.04 40.95 36.56
CA GLU A 181 16.39 40.36 36.42
C GLU A 181 16.64 39.80 35.01
N GLU A 182 17.38 40.62 34.25
CA GLU A 182 18.51 40.30 33.36
C GLU A 182 18.36 39.21 32.28
N MET A 183 18.31 39.69 31.03
CA MET A 183 18.57 38.94 29.79
C MET A 183 20.03 38.48 29.73
N ASP A 184 20.26 37.17 29.66
CA ASP A 184 21.48 36.59 29.10
C ASP A 184 21.22 36.05 27.68
N GLU A 185 21.91 36.64 26.71
CA GLU A 185 21.91 36.26 25.29
C GLU A 185 22.72 34.97 25.05
N LEU A 186 22.17 34.04 24.28
CA LEU A 186 22.91 32.98 23.59
C LEU A 186 22.48 32.91 22.10
N PRO A 187 23.38 32.51 21.19
CA PRO A 187 23.48 33.06 19.84
C PRO A 187 22.65 32.33 18.78
N ASP A 188 22.26 33.09 17.75
CA ASP A 188 21.59 32.65 16.53
C ASP A 188 22.25 31.42 15.86
N GLU A 189 21.63 30.25 15.99
CA GLU A 189 21.80 29.15 15.02
C GLU A 189 20.56 29.06 14.14
N LYS A 190 20.80 29.25 12.84
CA LYS A 190 19.81 29.22 11.76
C LYS A 190 19.02 27.91 11.79
N MET A 191 17.71 28.01 11.96
CA MET A 191 16.79 26.91 11.68
C MET A 191 16.73 26.73 10.16
N ASP A 192 17.27 25.61 9.67
CA ASP A 192 16.98 25.13 8.32
C ASP A 192 15.48 24.79 8.22
N ASP A 193 14.83 25.28 7.17
CA ASP A 193 13.39 25.09 6.92
C ASP A 193 13.00 23.60 6.97
N LEU A 194 12.16 23.24 7.93
CA LEU A 194 11.49 21.94 7.96
C LEU A 194 10.50 21.86 6.78
N PRO A 195 10.41 20.72 6.07
CA PRO A 195 9.50 20.57 4.95
C PRO A 195 8.03 20.66 5.41
N ASP A 196 7.23 21.39 4.63
CA ASP A 196 5.83 21.69 4.91
C ASP A 196 4.97 20.41 4.97
N VAL A 197 4.07 20.35 5.95
CA VAL A 197 3.17 19.20 6.16
C VAL A 197 2.11 19.21 5.05
N PRO A 198 1.82 18.09 4.36
CA PRO A 198 0.81 18.09 3.30
C PRO A 198 -0.60 18.47 3.80
N ASP A 199 -1.11 19.61 3.35
CA ASP A 199 -2.45 20.15 3.65
C ASP A 199 -3.61 19.46 2.87
N GLU A 200 -3.54 18.15 2.62
CA GLU A 200 -4.64 17.44 1.94
C GLU A 200 -5.40 16.57 2.94
N GLU A 201 -6.57 17.05 3.38
CA GLU A 201 -7.51 16.27 4.18
C GLU A 201 -7.94 15.00 3.40
N PRO A 202 -8.01 13.83 4.07
CA PRO A 202 -8.40 12.58 3.41
C PRO A 202 -9.86 12.66 2.98
N GLN A 203 -10.11 12.59 1.66
CA GLN A 203 -11.47 12.55 1.13
C GLN A 203 -12.19 11.27 1.56
N ASP A 204 -13.23 11.45 2.38
CA ASP A 204 -14.15 10.40 2.80
C ASP A 204 -14.90 9.79 1.61
N SER A 205 -14.77 8.48 1.44
CA SER A 205 -15.30 7.72 0.30
C SER A 205 -16.77 7.31 0.47
N SER A 206 -17.65 8.24 0.86
CA SER A 206 -19.09 7.94 1.07
C SER A 206 -20.05 8.82 0.27
N ALA A 207 -19.87 8.95 -1.05
CA ALA A 207 -20.86 9.62 -1.92
C ALA A 207 -21.01 9.05 -3.34
N ALA A 208 -20.51 7.84 -3.65
CA ALA A 208 -20.67 7.23 -4.99
C ALA A 208 -21.87 6.28 -5.13
N LYS A 209 -22.86 6.34 -4.23
CA LYS A 209 -24.15 5.64 -4.36
C LYS A 209 -25.32 6.62 -4.37
N LYS A 210 -25.45 7.42 -5.43
CA LYS A 210 -26.72 8.00 -5.94
C LYS A 210 -26.41 8.94 -7.12
N ALA A 211 -26.28 8.38 -8.33
CA ALA A 211 -26.67 8.99 -9.62
C ALA A 211 -25.91 8.34 -10.78
N LYS A 212 -26.51 7.31 -11.40
CA LYS A 212 -26.51 7.05 -12.86
C LYS A 212 -27.22 5.72 -13.16
N ILE A 213 -28.53 5.69 -12.93
CA ILE A 213 -29.43 4.90 -13.78
C ILE A 213 -29.87 5.84 -14.91
N LYS A 214 -29.15 5.84 -16.03
CA LYS A 214 -29.67 6.29 -17.33
C LYS A 214 -29.08 5.39 -18.41
N GLN A 215 -29.97 4.60 -19.01
CA GLN A 215 -29.71 3.72 -20.15
C GLN A 215 -29.17 4.50 -21.37
N PRO A 216 -28.32 3.89 -22.20
CA PRO A 216 -28.36 4.13 -23.63
C PRO A 216 -29.04 2.94 -24.32
N LYS A 217 -30.16 3.20 -25.01
CA LYS A 217 -30.71 2.28 -26.02
C LYS A 217 -29.99 2.58 -27.33
N GLU A 218 -29.20 1.65 -27.84
CA GLU A 218 -28.87 1.61 -29.26
C GLU A 218 -29.06 0.20 -29.84
N LYS A 219 -29.45 0.21 -31.10
CA LYS A 219 -30.22 -0.82 -31.80
C LYS A 219 -29.33 -2.00 -32.18
N ILE A 220 -29.81 -3.21 -31.90
CA ILE A 220 -29.31 -4.44 -32.50
C ILE A 220 -30.00 -4.58 -33.86
N ALA A 221 -29.21 -4.55 -34.94
CA ALA A 221 -29.60 -5.10 -36.23
C ALA A 221 -28.79 -6.37 -36.47
N VAL A 222 -29.40 -7.51 -36.21
CA VAL A 222 -29.00 -8.82 -36.74
C VAL A 222 -30.00 -9.14 -37.84
N ALA A 223 -29.51 -9.21 -39.08
CA ALA A 223 -30.23 -9.89 -40.16
C ALA A 223 -29.40 -11.12 -40.54
N ALA A 224 -29.87 -12.26 -40.07
CA ALA A 224 -29.54 -13.58 -40.61
C ALA A 224 -30.88 -14.20 -41.04
N SER A 225 -31.09 -14.28 -42.35
CA SER A 225 -31.92 -15.24 -43.09
C SER A 225 -31.60 -15.08 -44.56
#